data_AF-W5SJF0-F1
#
_entry.id   AF-W5SJF0-F1
#
_cell.length_a   1.000
_cell.length_b   1.000
_cell.length_c   1.000
_cell.angle_alpha   90.00
_cell.angle_beta   90.00
_cell.angle_gamma   90.00
#
_symmetry.space_group_name_H-M   'P 1'
#
loop_
_entity.id
_entity.type
_entity.pdbx_description
1 polymer ?
#
loop_
_entity_poly.entity_id
_entity_poly.type
_entity_poly.pdbx_seq_one_letter_code
_entity_poly.pdbx_strand_id
1 'polypeptide(L)'
;MRKNLFIFILLILGLVSCNLDSKLLDNKGGSPDNFLKDVVNNVQDFVSNVQGDEPIKEDVVNKVYVEKVVIGDSVIKDEKGELISALINDINSVMGLLNQDKAEVEDANQYGMKDEVFKFVLNEVNGKTLDHDDNKKVRRLFYSSVLYNKERIEDFAEILKKVESDNRNKGTWIQDIMNAVVVDLQFGFERVINKLEKNREQLDKLSLVDLREIKSKLEEIQLQKLNWRKAVDSLISSYKAKADGIDSDSKKLIEHIEKKYKDLIKVKISGMKAVSNRIIAILGTIK
;
A
#
# COMPACT_ATOMS: atom_id res chain seq x y z
N MET A 1 19.80 -33.24 -26.55
CA MET A 1 19.92 -31.91 -25.89
C MET A 1 19.57 -30.82 -26.89
N ARG A 2 18.60 -29.94 -26.59
CA ARG A 2 18.35 -28.69 -27.33
C ARG A 2 18.07 -27.58 -26.32
N LYS A 3 18.71 -26.42 -26.51
CA LYS A 3 18.51 -25.21 -25.71
C LYS A 3 17.33 -24.45 -26.29
N ASN A 4 16.29 -24.19 -25.51
CA ASN A 4 15.19 -23.31 -25.91
C ASN A 4 15.27 -22.00 -25.12
N LEU A 5 15.91 -21.01 -25.74
CA LEU A 5 15.82 -19.60 -25.38
C LEU A 5 14.47 -19.08 -25.87
N PHE A 6 13.61 -18.56 -24.98
CA PHE A 6 12.42 -17.81 -25.39
C PHE A 6 12.26 -16.51 -24.61
N ILE A 7 12.58 -15.43 -25.31
CA ILE A 7 12.27 -14.05 -24.97
C ILE A 7 10.78 -13.84 -25.23
N PHE A 8 10.05 -13.23 -24.31
CA PHE A 8 8.70 -12.71 -24.57
C PHE A 8 8.72 -11.19 -24.59
N ILE A 9 8.37 -10.64 -25.76
CA ILE A 9 8.32 -9.20 -26.05
C ILE A 9 6.97 -8.65 -25.60
N LEU A 10 6.99 -7.44 -25.01
CA LEU A 10 5.81 -6.62 -24.73
C LEU A 10 5.02 -6.34 -26.01
N LEU A 11 3.70 -6.56 -25.95
CA LEU A 11 2.78 -6.11 -26.99
C LEU A 11 1.63 -5.34 -26.36
N ILE A 12 1.87 -4.05 -26.14
CA ILE A 12 0.81 -3.07 -25.82
C ILE A 12 0.36 -2.45 -27.15
N LEU A 13 -0.82 -2.86 -27.60
CA LEU A 13 -1.66 -2.16 -28.55
C LEU A 13 -3.08 -2.22 -27.96
N GLY A 14 -3.85 -1.14 -27.82
CA GLY A 14 -3.66 0.19 -28.39
C GLY A 14 -4.97 0.66 -29.02
N LEU A 15 -6.00 0.90 -28.20
CA LEU A 15 -7.24 1.53 -28.63
C LEU A 15 -7.64 2.66 -27.65
N VAL A 16 -7.12 3.85 -27.95
CA VAL A 16 -7.80 5.13 -27.72
C VAL A 16 -8.59 5.35 -29.04
N SER A 17 -9.86 5.76 -29.09
CA SER A 17 -10.49 6.89 -28.41
C SER A 17 -12.02 6.79 -28.49
N CYS A 18 -12.74 7.42 -27.57
CA CYS A 18 -13.81 8.35 -27.94
C CYS A 18 -14.21 9.26 -26.77
N ASN A 19 -14.42 10.55 -27.07
CA ASN A 19 -14.75 11.65 -26.16
C ASN A 19 -15.80 11.32 -25.08
N LEU A 20 -15.58 11.87 -23.88
CA LEU A 20 -16.64 12.63 -23.21
C LEU A 20 -16.10 14.01 -22.82
N ASP A 21 -16.72 15.04 -23.38
CA ASP A 21 -16.38 16.44 -23.12
C ASP A 21 -17.10 16.97 -21.87
N SER A 22 -16.65 18.12 -21.38
CA SER A 22 -17.02 18.69 -20.07
C SER A 22 -18.52 18.91 -19.80
N LYS A 23 -18.98 18.63 -18.56
CA LYS A 23 -19.53 19.62 -17.59
C LYS A 23 -20.19 18.97 -16.36
N LEU A 24 -20.17 19.73 -15.24
CA LEU A 24 -20.80 19.46 -13.92
C LEU A 24 -20.15 18.28 -13.16
N LEU A 25 -19.71 18.43 -11.92
CA LEU A 25 -20.26 19.29 -10.86
C LEU A 25 -19.26 20.31 -10.31
N ASP A 26 -19.68 21.58 -10.26
CA ASP A 26 -19.21 22.49 -9.23
C ASP A 26 -19.70 22.01 -7.86
N ASN A 27 -18.80 21.81 -6.90
CA ASN A 27 -19.17 21.97 -5.51
C ASN A 27 -17.99 22.46 -4.66
N LYS A 28 -18.07 23.75 -4.32
CA LYS A 28 -17.48 24.51 -3.21
C LYS A 28 -16.40 23.82 -2.37
N GLY A 29 -15.26 24.50 -2.26
CA GLY A 29 -14.08 24.02 -1.53
C GLY A 29 -14.36 23.58 -0.10
N GLY A 30 -13.92 22.37 0.22
CA GLY A 30 -13.67 21.89 1.57
C GLY A 30 -12.16 21.82 1.81
N SER A 31 -11.70 22.36 2.94
CA SER A 31 -10.32 22.28 3.39
C SER A 31 -9.88 20.81 3.65
N PRO A 32 -8.59 20.44 3.58
CA PRO A 32 -8.12 19.06 3.83
C PRO A 32 -8.38 18.51 5.24
N ASP A 33 -8.84 19.35 6.18
CA ASP A 33 -8.71 19.22 7.64
C ASP A 33 -9.42 18.04 8.33
N ASN A 34 -10.20 17.21 7.61
CA ASN A 34 -11.03 16.17 8.24
C ASN A 34 -10.51 14.73 8.07
N PHE A 35 -9.58 14.45 7.15
CA PHE A 35 -9.27 13.06 6.79
C PHE A 35 -8.48 12.28 7.85
N LEU A 36 -7.41 12.85 8.38
CA LEU A 36 -6.60 12.16 9.39
C LEU A 36 -7.34 12.07 10.75
N LYS A 37 -8.36 12.91 10.96
CA LYS A 37 -9.30 12.82 12.08
C LYS A 37 -10.17 11.56 11.97
N ASP A 38 -10.59 11.17 10.77
CA ASP A 38 -11.24 9.87 10.52
C ASP A 38 -10.28 8.71 10.76
N VAL A 39 -8.98 8.86 10.45
CA VAL A 39 -7.97 7.83 10.76
C VAL A 39 -7.94 7.55 12.27
N VAL A 40 -7.87 8.60 13.10
CA VAL A 40 -7.83 8.50 14.57
C VAL A 40 -9.17 8.04 15.17
N ASN A 41 -10.29 8.64 14.78
CA ASN A 41 -11.60 8.32 15.35
C ASN A 41 -12.02 6.86 15.07
N ASN A 42 -11.74 6.33 13.88
CA ASN A 42 -12.00 4.92 13.56
C ASN A 42 -10.99 3.94 14.21
N VAL A 43 -9.97 4.42 14.95
CA VAL A 43 -9.12 3.54 15.79
C VAL A 43 -9.80 3.21 17.11
N GLN A 44 -10.52 4.14 17.72
CA GLN A 44 -11.04 3.98 19.09
C GLN A 44 -12.03 2.79 19.18
N ASP A 45 -12.89 2.63 18.17
CA ASP A 45 -13.85 1.51 18.03
C ASP A 45 -13.18 0.14 17.75
N PHE A 46 -11.91 0.13 17.31
CA PHE A 46 -11.21 -1.09 16.89
C PHE A 46 -10.53 -1.84 18.05
N VAL A 47 -10.28 -1.17 19.18
CA VAL A 47 -9.49 -1.74 20.30
C VAL A 47 -10.28 -2.74 21.16
N SER A 48 -11.61 -2.78 21.01
CA SER A 48 -12.52 -3.53 21.89
C SER A 48 -12.54 -5.05 21.70
N ASN A 49 -11.93 -5.59 20.64
CA ASN A 49 -11.98 -7.02 20.32
C ASN A 49 -10.66 -7.53 19.72
N VAL A 50 -9.98 -8.41 20.49
CA VAL A 50 -9.17 -9.59 20.10
C VAL A 50 -8.14 -9.82 21.20
N GLN A 51 -8.23 -10.97 21.86
CA GLN A 51 -7.32 -11.43 22.91
C GLN A 51 -7.19 -12.96 22.79
N GLY A 52 -5.97 -13.50 22.79
CA GLY A 52 -5.72 -14.95 22.76
C GLY A 52 -4.42 -15.39 22.07
N ASP A 53 -3.71 -16.30 22.75
CA ASP A 53 -2.34 -16.76 22.46
C ASP A 53 -2.36 -18.25 21.99
N GLU A 54 -1.26 -18.96 21.63
CA GLU A 54 0.18 -18.65 21.72
C GLU A 54 0.93 -18.95 20.38
N PRO A 55 1.70 -20.05 20.10
CA PRO A 55 2.82 -19.92 19.16
C PRO A 55 2.75 -20.75 17.85
N ILE A 56 3.44 -20.24 16.84
CA ILE A 56 3.66 -20.86 15.51
C ILE A 56 5.05 -21.54 15.47
N LYS A 57 5.18 -22.64 14.70
CA LYS A 57 6.47 -23.14 14.21
C LYS A 57 6.66 -22.85 12.72
N GLU A 58 7.92 -22.72 12.35
CA GLU A 58 8.43 -21.97 11.20
C GLU A 58 8.44 -22.72 9.85
N ASP A 59 8.69 -21.93 8.80
CA ASP A 59 9.11 -22.30 7.43
C ASP A 59 8.10 -22.95 6.46
N VAL A 60 7.72 -22.21 5.41
CA VAL A 60 7.72 -22.72 4.01
C VAL A 60 8.10 -21.59 3.03
N VAL A 61 9.28 -21.73 2.42
CA VAL A 61 9.76 -20.99 1.25
C VAL A 61 8.92 -21.26 -0.02
N ASN A 62 8.68 -20.19 -0.81
CA ASN A 62 8.27 -20.16 -2.24
C ASN A 62 7.65 -21.43 -2.87
N LYS A 63 6.35 -21.37 -3.20
CA LYS A 63 5.80 -22.04 -4.41
C LYS A 63 4.42 -21.46 -4.81
N VAL A 64 4.40 -20.65 -5.87
CA VAL A 64 3.18 -20.44 -6.67
C VAL A 64 3.44 -21.09 -8.03
N TYR A 65 2.84 -22.26 -8.25
CA TYR A 65 2.74 -22.84 -9.59
C TYR A 65 1.51 -22.27 -10.29
N VAL A 66 1.68 -21.78 -11.52
CA VAL A 66 0.57 -21.48 -12.41
C VAL A 66 0.29 -22.73 -13.23
N GLU A 67 -0.82 -23.41 -12.93
CA GLU A 67 -1.22 -24.60 -13.67
C GLU A 67 -1.88 -24.23 -15.01
N LYS A 68 -1.56 -25.00 -16.05
CA LYS A 68 -1.95 -24.70 -17.43
C LYS A 68 -3.35 -25.26 -17.69
N VAL A 69 -4.34 -24.38 -17.81
CA VAL A 69 -5.73 -24.76 -18.12
C VAL A 69 -5.80 -25.52 -19.46
N VAL A 70 -6.20 -26.79 -19.38
CA VAL A 70 -6.65 -27.58 -20.53
C VAL A 70 -8.15 -27.32 -20.69
N ILE A 71 -8.57 -26.89 -21.87
CA ILE A 71 -9.98 -26.66 -22.18
C ILE A 71 -10.62 -28.03 -22.48
N GLY A 72 -11.59 -28.40 -21.63
CA GLY A 72 -12.52 -29.50 -21.83
C GLY A 72 -13.91 -29.06 -21.39
N ASP A 73 -14.94 -29.40 -22.16
CA ASP A 73 -16.27 -28.81 -22.04
C ASP A 73 -17.05 -29.20 -20.78
N SER A 74 -18.03 -28.36 -20.44
CA SER A 74 -19.18 -28.62 -19.55
C SER A 74 -18.97 -28.62 -18.03
N VAL A 75 -18.66 -27.45 -17.46
CA VAL A 75 -19.33 -26.98 -16.23
C VAL A 75 -19.67 -25.50 -16.42
N ILE A 76 -20.94 -25.09 -16.26
CA ILE A 76 -21.23 -23.69 -15.96
C ILE A 76 -20.81 -23.50 -14.51
N LYS A 77 -19.52 -23.17 -14.32
CA LYS A 77 -18.98 -22.82 -13.01
C LYS A 77 -19.78 -21.65 -12.46
N ASP A 78 -20.18 -21.74 -11.19
CA ASP A 78 -20.76 -20.61 -10.48
C ASP A 78 -19.67 -19.54 -10.29
N GLU A 79 -19.53 -18.67 -11.29
CA GLU A 79 -18.53 -17.61 -11.32
C GLU A 79 -18.60 -16.73 -10.06
N LYS A 80 -19.80 -16.56 -9.49
CA LYS A 80 -19.98 -15.82 -8.24
C LYS A 80 -19.37 -16.56 -7.07
N GLY A 81 -19.62 -17.86 -6.93
CA GLY A 81 -18.97 -18.72 -5.94
C GLY A 81 -17.45 -18.77 -6.09
N GLU A 82 -16.93 -18.82 -7.33
CA GLU A 82 -15.48 -18.79 -7.59
C GLU A 82 -14.86 -17.46 -7.16
N LEU A 83 -15.52 -16.35 -7.47
CA LEU A 83 -15.04 -15.00 -7.19
C LEU A 83 -15.08 -14.66 -5.69
N ILE A 84 -16.12 -15.10 -4.99
CA ILE A 84 -16.18 -15.06 -3.52
C ILE A 84 -15.04 -15.91 -2.93
N SER A 85 -14.82 -17.11 -3.43
CA SER A 85 -13.72 -17.99 -2.97
C SER A 85 -12.34 -17.34 -3.18
N ALA A 86 -12.13 -16.68 -4.32
CA ALA A 86 -10.90 -15.95 -4.61
C ALA A 86 -10.68 -14.76 -3.64
N LEU A 87 -11.73 -13.97 -3.38
CA LEU A 87 -11.68 -12.88 -2.40
C LEU A 87 -11.38 -13.39 -0.98
N ILE A 88 -12.00 -14.51 -0.56
CA ILE A 88 -11.75 -15.15 0.74
C ILE A 88 -10.28 -15.59 0.85
N ASN A 89 -9.71 -16.16 -0.21
CA ASN A 89 -8.30 -16.55 -0.24
C ASN A 89 -7.35 -15.34 -0.16
N ASP A 90 -7.66 -14.24 -0.86
CA ASP A 90 -6.90 -12.98 -0.76
C ASP A 90 -6.94 -12.44 0.69
N ILE A 91 -8.11 -12.43 1.34
CA ILE A 91 -8.26 -11.96 2.72
C ILE A 91 -7.46 -12.83 3.68
N ASN A 92 -7.55 -14.17 3.58
CA ASN A 92 -6.79 -15.11 4.41
C ASN A 92 -5.27 -14.86 4.31
N SER A 93 -4.76 -14.75 3.09
CA SER A 93 -3.33 -14.51 2.80
C SER A 93 -2.84 -13.20 3.42
N VAL A 94 -3.63 -12.14 3.30
CA VAL A 94 -3.27 -10.81 3.80
C VAL A 94 -3.43 -10.67 5.31
N MET A 95 -4.48 -11.24 5.91
CA MET A 95 -4.77 -11.09 7.34
C MET A 95 -3.68 -11.68 8.23
N GLY A 96 -3.06 -12.79 7.83
CA GLY A 96 -1.90 -13.35 8.54
C GLY A 96 -0.74 -12.36 8.63
N LEU A 97 -0.34 -11.79 7.50
CA LEU A 97 0.73 -10.78 7.41
C LEU A 97 0.37 -9.51 8.21
N LEU A 98 -0.86 -9.01 8.08
CA LEU A 98 -1.30 -7.82 8.81
C LEU A 98 -1.33 -8.02 10.33
N ASN A 99 -1.53 -9.24 10.81
CA ASN A 99 -1.50 -9.53 12.25
C ASN A 99 -0.07 -9.70 12.76
N GLN A 100 0.83 -10.28 11.96
CA GLN A 100 2.27 -10.29 12.24
C GLN A 100 2.82 -8.85 12.36
N ASP A 101 2.56 -7.99 11.36
CA ASP A 101 2.94 -6.58 11.36
C ASP A 101 2.44 -5.77 12.56
N LYS A 102 1.28 -6.13 13.13
CA LYS A 102 0.70 -5.48 14.32
C LYS A 102 1.32 -5.99 15.63
N ALA A 103 1.80 -7.23 15.66
CA ALA A 103 2.47 -7.84 16.80
C ALA A 103 3.96 -7.45 16.88
N GLU A 104 4.56 -7.02 15.78
CA GLU A 104 5.94 -6.55 15.72
C GLU A 104 6.23 -5.42 16.71
N VAL A 105 7.32 -5.59 17.47
CA VAL A 105 7.83 -4.61 18.41
C VAL A 105 8.81 -3.70 17.69
N GLU A 106 8.38 -2.46 17.47
CA GLU A 106 9.21 -1.39 16.91
C GLU A 106 10.50 -1.19 17.73
N ASP A 107 11.63 -1.05 17.04
CA ASP A 107 12.93 -0.74 17.64
C ASP A 107 12.90 0.62 18.40
N ALA A 108 13.67 0.75 19.48
CA ALA A 108 13.67 1.93 20.33
C ALA A 108 14.17 3.22 19.62
N ASN A 109 15.00 3.05 18.58
CA ASN A 109 15.48 4.10 17.67
C ASN A 109 14.64 4.17 16.37
N GLN A 110 13.50 3.47 16.31
CA GLN A 110 12.54 3.49 15.21
C GLN A 110 13.21 3.17 13.86
N TYR A 111 14.04 2.12 13.86
CA TYR A 111 14.84 1.68 12.71
C TYR A 111 15.74 2.80 12.14
N GLY A 112 16.34 3.60 13.03
CA GLY A 112 17.24 4.70 12.70
C GLY A 112 16.56 6.00 12.30
N MET A 113 15.23 6.05 12.16
CA MET A 113 14.52 7.24 11.68
C MET A 113 14.13 8.24 12.77
N LYS A 114 14.22 7.87 14.05
CA LYS A 114 13.67 8.66 15.18
C LYS A 114 14.08 10.14 15.16
N ASP A 115 15.35 10.42 15.40
CA ASP A 115 15.86 11.79 15.57
C ASP A 115 16.18 12.50 14.25
N GLU A 116 16.45 11.75 13.18
CA GLU A 116 16.95 12.29 11.90
C GLU A 116 15.87 12.42 10.81
N VAL A 117 14.71 11.77 10.97
CA VAL A 117 13.61 11.78 9.99
C VAL A 117 12.28 12.11 10.67
N PHE A 118 11.80 11.26 11.57
CA PHE A 118 10.46 11.38 12.14
C PHE A 118 10.27 12.61 13.03
N LYS A 119 11.33 13.05 13.72
CA LYS A 119 11.35 14.29 14.52
C LYS A 119 11.16 15.58 13.71
N PHE A 120 11.29 15.53 12.38
CA PHE A 120 11.11 16.70 11.49
C PHE A 120 9.77 16.69 10.75
N VAL A 121 8.97 15.63 10.87
CA VAL A 121 7.68 15.49 10.19
C VAL A 121 6.55 15.60 11.21
N LEU A 122 5.72 16.63 11.07
CA LEU A 122 4.56 16.85 11.92
C LEU A 122 3.38 15.97 11.48
N ASN A 123 2.73 15.29 12.42
CA ASN A 123 1.38 14.79 12.20
C ASN A 123 0.38 15.91 12.57
N GLU A 124 -0.29 16.46 11.55
CA GLU A 124 -1.20 17.59 11.67
C GLU A 124 -2.47 17.27 12.51
N VAL A 125 -2.80 16.00 12.79
CA VAL A 125 -3.95 15.64 13.66
C VAL A 125 -3.73 16.01 15.11
N ASN A 126 -2.59 15.58 15.64
CA ASN A 126 -2.29 15.58 17.06
C ASN A 126 -1.24 16.63 17.42
N GLY A 127 -0.73 17.37 16.42
CA GLY A 127 0.29 18.39 16.60
C GLY A 127 1.64 17.84 17.07
N LYS A 128 1.88 16.54 16.90
CA LYS A 128 3.08 15.85 17.37
C LYS A 128 3.89 15.32 16.20
N THR A 129 5.21 15.39 16.32
CA THR A 129 6.15 14.83 15.34
C THR A 129 6.06 13.31 15.29
N LEU A 130 6.41 12.72 14.15
CA LEU A 130 6.19 11.30 13.90
C LEU A 130 6.96 10.37 14.84
N ASP A 131 7.96 10.85 15.58
CA ASP A 131 8.74 10.10 16.55
C ASP A 131 7.99 9.84 17.88
N HIS A 132 6.97 10.65 18.19
CA HIS A 132 6.18 10.53 19.42
C HIS A 132 5.34 9.23 19.44
N ASP A 133 5.12 8.61 20.61
CA ASP A 133 4.39 7.34 20.76
C ASP A 133 2.94 7.34 20.23
N ASP A 134 2.19 8.45 20.37
CA ASP A 134 0.89 8.66 19.68
C ASP A 134 0.92 8.35 18.17
N ASN A 135 2.08 8.49 17.52
CA ASN A 135 2.28 8.23 16.09
C ASN A 135 2.79 6.81 15.79
N LYS A 136 2.94 5.92 16.79
CA LYS A 136 3.38 4.53 16.61
C LYS A 136 2.55 3.77 15.58
N LYS A 137 1.23 3.97 15.52
CA LYS A 137 0.38 3.34 14.49
C LYS A 137 0.69 3.86 13.08
N VAL A 138 1.04 5.14 12.93
CA VAL A 138 1.42 5.75 11.64
C VAL A 138 2.75 5.17 11.17
N ARG A 139 3.75 5.07 12.06
CA ARG A 139 5.04 4.42 11.77
C ARG A 139 4.87 2.93 11.41
N ARG A 140 4.07 2.18 12.19
CA ARG A 140 3.72 0.77 11.92
C ARG A 140 3.14 0.59 10.51
N LEU A 141 2.22 1.45 10.08
CA LEU A 141 1.67 1.43 8.72
C LEU A 141 2.74 1.72 7.64
N PHE A 142 3.68 2.64 7.89
CA PHE A 142 4.81 2.88 6.99
C PHE A 142 5.68 1.64 6.84
N TYR A 143 6.02 0.95 7.93
CA TYR A 143 6.77 -0.32 7.89
C TYR A 143 6.00 -1.43 7.17
N SER A 144 4.69 -1.58 7.43
CA SER A 144 3.81 -2.52 6.72
C SER A 144 3.76 -2.29 5.20
N SER A 145 3.94 -1.05 4.73
CA SER A 145 3.96 -0.75 3.29
C SER A 145 5.12 -1.44 2.56
N VAL A 146 6.22 -1.70 3.28
CA VAL A 146 7.44 -2.36 2.82
C VAL A 146 7.60 -3.80 3.35
N LEU A 147 6.48 -4.40 3.79
CA LEU A 147 6.36 -5.76 4.37
C LEU A 147 7.13 -5.96 5.68
N TYR A 148 7.27 -4.90 6.49
CA TYR A 148 7.97 -4.94 7.78
C TYR A 148 9.40 -5.51 7.74
N ASN A 149 10.02 -5.54 6.54
CA ASN A 149 11.35 -6.08 6.36
C ASN A 149 12.37 -5.09 6.96
N LYS A 150 12.94 -5.45 8.11
CA LYS A 150 13.77 -4.57 8.94
C LYS A 150 15.00 -4.05 8.19
N GLU A 151 15.71 -4.91 7.46
CA GLU A 151 16.84 -4.54 6.59
C GLU A 151 16.44 -3.47 5.55
N ARG A 152 15.33 -3.67 4.81
CA ARG A 152 14.81 -2.68 3.86
C ARG A 152 14.40 -1.37 4.53
N ILE A 153 13.83 -1.43 5.74
CA ILE A 153 13.41 -0.24 6.49
C ILE A 153 14.64 0.58 6.89
N GLU A 154 15.69 -0.07 7.41
CA GLU A 154 16.96 0.56 7.80
C GLU A 154 17.72 1.10 6.58
N ASP A 155 17.79 0.32 5.49
CA ASP A 155 18.35 0.76 4.21
C ASP A 155 17.63 2.01 3.66
N PHE A 156 16.29 2.04 3.77
CA PHE A 156 15.52 3.17 3.30
C PHE A 156 15.66 4.38 4.23
N ALA A 157 15.78 4.14 5.55
CA ALA A 157 16.00 5.19 6.55
C ALA A 157 17.24 6.05 6.21
N GLU A 158 18.36 5.43 5.85
CA GLU A 158 19.58 6.16 5.46
C GLU A 158 19.37 7.11 4.26
N ILE A 159 18.50 6.73 3.32
CA ILE A 159 18.12 7.57 2.17
C ILE A 159 17.20 8.72 2.62
N LEU A 160 16.25 8.45 3.53
CA LEU A 160 15.37 9.47 4.09
C LEU A 160 16.12 10.49 4.94
N LYS A 161 17.13 10.08 5.72
CA LYS A 161 18.07 10.99 6.40
C LYS A 161 18.78 11.89 5.41
N LYS A 162 19.23 11.34 4.28
CA LYS A 162 19.92 12.11 3.24
C LYS A 162 18.99 13.12 2.57
N VAL A 163 17.71 12.78 2.36
CA VAL A 163 16.65 13.72 1.96
C VAL A 163 16.48 14.85 2.98
N GLU A 164 16.36 14.51 4.28
CA GLU A 164 16.18 15.50 5.36
C GLU A 164 17.40 16.39 5.62
N SER A 165 18.58 15.99 5.12
CA SER A 165 19.79 16.82 5.16
C SER A 165 19.77 18.00 4.17
N ASP A 166 18.86 18.02 3.18
CA ASP A 166 18.72 19.17 2.27
C ASP A 166 17.80 20.26 2.86
N ASN A 167 18.40 21.40 3.23
CA ASN A 167 17.71 22.54 3.83
C ASN A 167 16.53 23.12 3.02
N ARG A 168 16.40 22.82 1.71
CA ARG A 168 15.26 23.31 0.89
C ARG A 168 14.11 22.32 0.83
N ASN A 169 14.39 21.03 1.00
CA ASN A 169 13.43 19.94 0.82
C ASN A 169 13.04 19.23 2.12
N LYS A 170 13.72 19.56 3.22
CA LYS A 170 13.49 19.05 4.57
C LYS A 170 12.00 19.07 4.95
N GLY A 171 11.51 17.99 5.54
CA GLY A 171 10.12 17.72 5.87
C GLY A 171 9.24 17.40 4.65
N THR A 172 9.42 18.09 3.53
CA THR A 172 8.48 18.08 2.39
C THR A 172 8.37 16.71 1.74
N TRP A 173 9.48 16.12 1.29
CA TRP A 173 9.44 14.83 0.58
C TRP A 173 9.06 13.67 1.49
N ILE A 174 9.41 13.73 2.78
CA ILE A 174 9.00 12.71 3.74
C ILE A 174 7.50 12.83 4.02
N GLN A 175 6.95 14.05 4.15
CA GLN A 175 5.51 14.27 4.31
C GLN A 175 4.73 13.81 3.07
N ASP A 176 5.23 14.07 1.85
CA ASP A 176 4.65 13.54 0.61
C ASP A 176 4.63 12.00 0.59
N ILE A 177 5.75 11.35 0.94
CA ILE A 177 5.86 9.89 1.02
C ILE A 177 4.90 9.33 2.07
N MET A 178 4.85 9.92 3.27
CA MET A 178 3.99 9.45 4.35
C MET A 178 2.50 9.60 4.00
N ASN A 179 2.09 10.73 3.42
CA ASN A 179 0.71 10.93 2.98
C ASN A 179 0.30 9.93 1.89
N ALA A 180 1.11 9.74 0.86
CA ALA A 180 0.79 8.77 -0.19
C ALA A 180 0.78 7.33 0.36
N VAL A 181 1.86 6.91 1.03
CA VAL A 181 2.12 5.51 1.35
C VAL A 181 1.36 5.03 2.58
N VAL A 182 1.31 5.83 3.64
CA VAL A 182 0.58 5.46 4.86
C VAL A 182 -0.91 5.70 4.69
N VAL A 183 -1.28 6.90 4.23
CA VAL A 183 -2.67 7.38 4.24
C VAL A 183 -3.46 6.88 3.04
N ASP A 184 -2.99 7.13 1.82
CA ASP A 184 -3.76 6.81 0.62
C ASP A 184 -3.67 5.33 0.24
N LEU A 185 -2.58 4.65 0.63
CA LEU A 185 -2.31 3.25 0.27
C LEU A 185 -2.46 2.25 1.43
N GLN A 186 -1.58 2.27 2.45
CA GLN A 186 -1.57 1.22 3.47
C GLN A 186 -2.83 1.24 4.34
N PHE A 187 -3.22 2.41 4.86
CA PHE A 187 -4.43 2.55 5.68
C PHE A 187 -5.70 2.23 4.88
N GLY A 188 -5.78 2.71 3.64
CA GLY A 188 -6.85 2.37 2.70
C GLY A 188 -7.00 0.86 2.51
N PHE A 189 -5.89 0.18 2.24
CA PHE A 189 -5.81 -1.28 2.08
C PHE A 189 -6.23 -2.04 3.34
N GLU A 190 -5.67 -1.72 4.52
CA GLU A 190 -6.05 -2.42 5.77
C GLU A 190 -7.54 -2.24 6.10
N ARG A 191 -8.08 -1.05 5.86
CA ARG A 191 -9.51 -0.77 6.06
C ARG A 191 -10.39 -1.55 5.07
N VAL A 192 -9.96 -1.72 3.83
CA VAL A 192 -10.62 -2.59 2.83
C VAL A 192 -10.61 -4.04 3.30
N ILE A 193 -9.45 -4.58 3.69
CA ILE A 193 -9.29 -5.98 4.14
C ILE A 193 -10.13 -6.25 5.39
N ASN A 194 -10.08 -5.38 6.40
CA ASN A 194 -10.90 -5.50 7.61
C ASN A 194 -12.41 -5.43 7.31
N LYS A 195 -12.83 -4.59 6.34
CA LYS A 195 -14.23 -4.47 5.93
C LYS A 195 -14.69 -5.69 5.13
N LEU A 196 -13.84 -6.24 4.27
CA LEU A 196 -14.07 -7.51 3.58
C LEU A 196 -14.21 -8.66 4.59
N GLU A 197 -13.29 -8.76 5.56
CA GLU A 197 -13.32 -9.76 6.62
C GLU A 197 -14.63 -9.70 7.43
N LYS A 198 -15.03 -8.49 7.87
CA LYS A 198 -16.28 -8.28 8.60
C LYS A 198 -17.54 -8.69 7.81
N ASN A 199 -17.47 -8.75 6.48
CA ASN A 199 -18.58 -9.14 5.60
C ASN A 199 -18.33 -10.48 4.89
N ARG A 200 -17.32 -11.27 5.31
CA ARG A 200 -16.88 -12.52 4.68
C ARG A 200 -18.02 -13.48 4.37
N GLU A 201 -18.88 -13.73 5.35
CA GLU A 201 -20.03 -14.64 5.26
C GLU A 201 -21.22 -14.06 4.49
N GLN A 202 -21.14 -12.80 4.04
CA GLN A 202 -22.22 -12.05 3.41
C GLN A 202 -21.85 -11.49 2.04
N LEU A 203 -20.70 -11.90 1.49
CA LEU A 203 -20.26 -11.54 0.12
C LEU A 203 -21.22 -12.09 -0.94
N ASP A 204 -21.96 -13.16 -0.63
CA ASP A 204 -23.04 -13.72 -1.44
C ASP A 204 -24.24 -12.76 -1.61
N LYS A 205 -24.42 -11.78 -0.72
CA LYS A 205 -25.47 -10.76 -0.86
C LYS A 205 -25.17 -9.73 -1.97
N LEU A 206 -23.91 -9.61 -2.39
CA LEU A 206 -23.50 -8.68 -3.46
C LEU A 206 -23.87 -9.20 -4.86
N SER A 207 -24.01 -8.30 -5.83
CA SER A 207 -24.15 -8.72 -7.23
C SER A 207 -22.81 -9.24 -7.79
N LEU A 208 -22.86 -10.03 -8.87
CA LEU A 208 -21.65 -10.45 -9.58
C LEU A 208 -20.84 -9.25 -10.12
N VAL A 209 -21.51 -8.16 -10.49
CA VAL A 209 -20.86 -6.91 -10.94
C VAL A 209 -20.10 -6.26 -9.79
N ASP A 210 -20.72 -6.15 -8.62
CA ASP A 210 -20.10 -5.60 -7.40
C ASP A 210 -18.88 -6.41 -6.97
N LEU A 211 -18.98 -7.74 -6.97
CA LEU A 211 -17.88 -8.64 -6.64
C LEU A 211 -16.71 -8.52 -7.63
N ARG A 212 -16.99 -8.40 -8.93
CA ARG A 212 -15.96 -8.17 -9.97
C ARG A 212 -15.28 -6.82 -9.78
N GLU A 213 -16.05 -5.77 -9.45
CA GLU A 213 -15.49 -4.44 -9.18
C GLU A 213 -14.61 -4.45 -7.92
N ILE A 214 -15.05 -5.09 -6.83
CA ILE A 214 -14.24 -5.27 -5.61
C ILE A 214 -12.93 -5.99 -5.92
N LYS A 215 -12.97 -7.12 -6.63
CA LYS A 215 -11.78 -7.93 -6.94
C LYS A 215 -10.78 -7.14 -7.79
N SER A 216 -11.23 -6.52 -8.88
CA SER A 216 -10.38 -5.70 -9.75
C SER A 216 -9.75 -4.52 -9.00
N LYS A 217 -10.49 -3.86 -8.10
CA LYS A 217 -9.97 -2.74 -7.31
C LYS A 217 -9.04 -3.17 -6.18
N LEU A 218 -9.24 -4.36 -5.61
CA LEU A 218 -8.31 -4.93 -4.65
C LEU A 218 -6.97 -5.26 -5.33
N GLU A 219 -7.00 -5.82 -6.53
CA GLU A 219 -5.83 -6.08 -7.36
C GLU A 219 -5.11 -4.80 -7.78
N GLU A 220 -5.85 -3.72 -8.10
CA GLU A 220 -5.30 -2.39 -8.37
C GLU A 220 -4.49 -1.86 -7.16
N ILE A 221 -5.03 -1.95 -5.94
CA ILE A 221 -4.34 -1.56 -4.71
C ILE A 221 -3.11 -2.46 -4.45
N GLN A 222 -3.25 -3.77 -4.60
CA GLN A 222 -2.14 -4.72 -4.45
C GLN A 222 -1.00 -4.45 -5.44
N LEU A 223 -1.33 -4.10 -6.69
CA LEU A 223 -0.37 -3.70 -7.72
C LEU A 223 0.37 -2.41 -7.34
N GLN A 224 -0.31 -1.40 -6.80
CA GLN A 224 0.39 -0.19 -6.34
C GLN A 224 1.27 -0.46 -5.11
N LYS A 225 0.87 -1.34 -4.18
CA LYS A 225 1.74 -1.82 -3.10
C LYS A 225 3.00 -2.51 -3.64
N LEU A 226 2.88 -3.30 -4.73
CA LEU A 226 4.03 -3.92 -5.39
C LEU A 226 4.94 -2.88 -6.08
N ASN A 227 4.35 -1.91 -6.78
CA ASN A 227 5.09 -0.84 -7.45
C ASN A 227 5.85 0.05 -6.44
N TRP A 228 5.22 0.38 -5.31
CA TRP A 228 5.87 1.08 -4.20
C TRP A 228 7.12 0.34 -3.72
N ARG A 229 7.00 -0.95 -3.39
CA ARG A 229 8.15 -1.75 -2.92
C ARG A 229 9.27 -1.83 -3.96
N LYS A 230 8.92 -2.03 -5.24
CA LYS A 230 9.90 -2.01 -6.35
C LYS A 230 10.61 -0.65 -6.49
N ALA A 231 9.91 0.46 -6.24
CA ALA A 231 10.53 1.79 -6.24
C ALA A 231 11.49 1.98 -5.06
N VAL A 232 11.11 1.53 -3.86
CA VAL A 232 11.99 1.52 -2.67
C VAL A 232 13.23 0.65 -2.93
N ASP A 233 13.06 -0.59 -3.37
CA ASP A 233 14.17 -1.52 -3.70
C ASP A 233 15.10 -0.93 -4.79
N SER A 234 14.54 -0.26 -5.80
CA SER A 234 15.30 0.39 -6.88
C SER A 234 16.06 1.64 -6.40
N LEU A 235 15.48 2.42 -5.49
CA LEU A 235 16.12 3.58 -4.88
C LEU A 235 17.27 3.15 -3.94
N ILE A 236 17.04 2.14 -3.08
CA ILE A 236 18.08 1.51 -2.25
C ILE A 236 19.22 0.99 -3.12
N SER A 237 18.92 0.25 -4.18
CA SER A 237 19.93 -0.29 -5.10
C SER A 237 20.74 0.83 -5.76
N SER A 238 20.09 1.91 -6.20
CA SER A 238 20.75 3.07 -6.84
C SER A 238 21.65 3.83 -5.85
N TYR A 239 21.20 3.98 -4.60
CA TYR A 239 21.92 4.66 -3.53
C TYR A 239 23.16 3.85 -3.09
N LYS A 240 23.00 2.55 -2.79
CA LYS A 240 24.11 1.64 -2.47
C LYS A 240 25.14 1.54 -3.60
N ALA A 241 24.69 1.58 -4.87
CA ALA A 241 25.57 1.60 -6.04
C ALA A 241 26.23 2.97 -6.31
N LYS A 242 25.92 4.00 -5.51
CA LYS A 242 26.42 5.38 -5.67
C LYS A 242 26.13 5.99 -7.04
N ALA A 243 25.03 5.56 -7.68
CA ALA A 243 24.67 5.98 -9.02
C ALA A 243 24.56 7.51 -9.09
N ASP A 244 25.25 8.12 -10.06
CA ASP A 244 25.33 9.57 -10.29
C ASP A 244 25.81 10.43 -9.08
N GLY A 245 26.26 9.80 -7.98
CA GLY A 245 26.62 10.44 -6.72
C GLY A 245 25.44 10.78 -5.80
N ILE A 246 24.29 10.10 -5.92
CA ILE A 246 23.12 10.34 -5.04
C ILE A 246 23.33 9.91 -3.58
N ASP A 247 24.40 9.16 -3.28
CA ASP A 247 24.78 8.80 -1.91
C ASP A 247 25.34 10.00 -1.13
N SER A 248 26.09 10.85 -1.84
CA SER A 248 26.92 11.91 -1.27
C SER A 248 26.30 13.30 -1.44
N ASP A 249 25.52 13.53 -2.49
CA ASP A 249 24.85 14.81 -2.77
C ASP A 249 23.33 14.70 -2.59
N SER A 250 22.80 15.40 -1.58
CA SER A 250 21.37 15.40 -1.27
C SER A 250 20.53 16.02 -2.39
N LYS A 251 21.04 16.99 -3.14
CA LYS A 251 20.28 17.63 -4.24
C LYS A 251 20.11 16.66 -5.40
N LYS A 252 21.17 15.93 -5.76
CA LYS A 252 21.09 14.87 -6.77
C LYS A 252 20.15 13.75 -6.36
N LEU A 253 20.11 13.40 -5.07
CA LEU A 253 19.14 12.44 -4.55
C LEU A 253 17.70 12.93 -4.73
N ILE A 254 17.42 14.19 -4.38
CA ILE A 254 16.10 14.81 -4.60
C ILE A 254 15.74 14.83 -6.09
N GLU A 255 16.64 15.27 -6.97
CA GLU A 255 16.43 15.27 -8.43
C GLU A 255 16.15 13.86 -8.98
N HIS A 256 16.85 12.85 -8.46
CA HIS A 256 16.65 11.45 -8.83
C HIS A 256 15.28 10.93 -8.37
N ILE A 257 14.86 11.26 -7.15
CA ILE A 257 13.55 10.92 -6.60
C ILE A 257 12.45 11.61 -7.39
N GLU A 258 12.61 12.91 -7.68
CA GLU A 258 11.63 13.68 -8.44
C GLU A 258 11.47 13.15 -9.86
N LYS A 259 12.58 12.87 -10.55
CA LYS A 259 12.57 12.38 -11.94
C LYS A 259 11.98 10.98 -12.08
N LYS A 260 12.20 10.07 -11.11
CA LYS A 260 11.78 8.66 -11.20
C LYS A 260 10.49 8.32 -10.47
N TYR A 261 10.21 8.95 -9.34
CA TYR A 261 9.20 8.47 -8.38
C TYR A 261 8.10 9.50 -8.04
N LYS A 262 8.21 10.77 -8.48
CA LYS A 262 7.18 11.81 -8.25
C LYS A 262 5.79 11.39 -8.71
N ASP A 263 5.67 10.86 -9.93
CA ASP A 263 4.40 10.38 -10.50
C ASP A 263 3.83 9.19 -9.73
N LEU A 264 4.69 8.26 -9.28
CA LEU A 264 4.26 7.15 -8.44
C LEU A 264 3.70 7.65 -7.10
N ILE A 265 4.45 8.51 -6.40
CA ILE A 265 4.09 9.01 -5.07
C ILE A 265 2.87 9.94 -5.15
N LYS A 266 2.96 11.04 -5.92
CA LYS A 266 1.99 12.14 -5.89
C LYS A 266 0.75 11.95 -6.77
N VAL A 267 0.72 10.93 -7.65
CA VAL A 267 -0.41 10.68 -8.55
C VAL A 267 -0.96 9.27 -8.35
N LYS A 268 -0.16 8.23 -8.66
CA LYS A 268 -0.64 6.84 -8.69
C LYS A 268 -1.00 6.31 -7.31
N ILE A 269 -0.12 6.51 -6.32
CA ILE A 269 -0.36 6.05 -4.95
C ILE A 269 -1.48 6.88 -4.30
N SER A 270 -1.47 8.20 -4.43
CA SER A 270 -2.54 9.04 -3.88
C SER A 270 -3.94 8.76 -4.47
N GLY A 271 -4.03 8.29 -5.71
CA GLY A 271 -5.29 7.82 -6.30
C GLY A 271 -5.93 6.63 -5.56
N MET A 272 -5.15 5.82 -4.82
CA MET A 272 -5.64 4.58 -4.18
C MET A 272 -6.61 4.82 -3.03
N LYS A 273 -6.67 6.05 -2.49
CA LYS A 273 -7.71 6.48 -1.54
C LYS A 273 -9.12 6.39 -2.14
N ALA A 274 -9.29 6.82 -3.39
CA ALA A 274 -10.57 6.73 -4.10
C ALA A 274 -10.95 5.27 -4.39
N VAL A 275 -9.98 4.46 -4.82
CA VAL A 275 -10.15 3.02 -5.08
C VAL A 275 -10.59 2.29 -3.80
N SER A 276 -9.91 2.55 -2.68
CA SER A 276 -10.25 1.99 -1.36
C SER A 276 -11.65 2.42 -0.89
N ASN A 277 -11.98 3.71 -1.02
CA ASN A 277 -13.30 4.23 -0.67
C ASN A 277 -14.42 3.59 -1.50
N ARG A 278 -14.19 3.30 -2.78
CA ARG A 278 -15.18 2.65 -3.66
C ARG A 278 -15.49 1.22 -3.21
N ILE A 279 -14.47 0.41 -2.88
CA ILE A 279 -14.67 -0.94 -2.31
C ILE A 279 -15.49 -0.87 -1.02
N ILE A 280 -15.16 0.06 -0.12
CA ILE A 280 -15.86 0.24 1.16
C ILE A 280 -17.32 0.66 0.95
N ALA A 281 -17.60 1.50 -0.04
CA ALA A 281 -18.97 1.91 -0.39
C ALA A 281 -19.81 0.72 -0.90
N ILE A 282 -19.25 -0.13 -1.77
CA ILE A 282 -19.92 -1.36 -2.24
C ILE A 282 -20.21 -2.29 -1.05
N LEU A 283 -19.22 -2.53 -0.18
CA LEU A 283 -19.41 -3.31 1.06
C LEU A 283 -20.33 -2.64 2.10
N GLY A 284 -20.68 -1.37 1.90
CA GLY A 284 -21.70 -0.65 2.68
C GLY A 284 -23.13 -0.93 2.24
N THR A 285 -23.34 -1.59 1.08
CA THR A 285 -24.67 -1.99 0.58
C THR A 285 -25.19 -3.29 1.18
N ILE A 286 -24.31 -4.07 1.81
CA ILE A 286 -24.64 -5.31 2.51
C ILE A 286 -25.48 -4.97 3.75
N LYS A 287 -26.68 -5.56 3.83
CA LYS A 287 -27.66 -5.40 4.93
C LYS A 287 -27.72 -6.65 5.80
#